data_AF-A0A931XNW3-F1
#
_entry.id   AF-A0A931XNW3-F1
#
_cell.length_a   1.000
_cell.length_b   1.000
_cell.length_c   1.000
_cell.angle_alpha   90.00
_cell.angle_beta   90.00
_cell.angle_gamma   90.00
#
_symmetry.space_group_name_H-M   'P 1'
#
loop_
_entity.id
_entity.type
_entity.pdbx_description
1 polymer ?
#
loop_
_entity_poly.entity_id
_entity_poly.type
_entity_poly.pdbx_seq_one_letter_code
_entity_poly.pdbx_strand_id
1 'polypeptide(L)' 'MDGLKYKMLVAYKEGKVSLAKLSKSLGMSLSEAIDLLSSFGLQSPINYDDYLKGVETARKAIR' A
#
# COMPACT_ATOMS: atom_id res chain seq x y z
N MET A 1 -6.07 -18.01 -3.90
CA MET A 1 -6.05 -16.63 -3.38
C MET A 1 -7.28 -16.46 -2.51
N ASP A 2 -7.14 -15.93 -1.30
CA ASP A 2 -8.26 -15.75 -0.36
C ASP A 2 -9.15 -14.56 -0.76
N GLY A 3 -10.44 -14.64 -0.41
CA GLY A 3 -11.43 -13.61 -0.80
C GLY A 3 -11.16 -12.23 -0.20
N LEU A 4 -10.48 -12.17 0.95
CA LEU A 4 -10.08 -10.90 1.58
C LEU A 4 -8.99 -10.20 0.76
N LYS A 5 -7.92 -10.91 0.36
CA LYS A 5 -6.89 -10.37 -0.55
C LYS A 5 -7.49 -9.83 -1.83
N TYR A 6 -8.38 -10.58 -2.49
CA TYR A 6 -9.03 -10.11 -3.71
C TYR A 6 -9.80 -8.81 -3.48
N LYS A 7 -10.63 -8.76 -2.44
CA LYS A 7 -11.41 -7.56 -2.08
C LYS A 7 -10.52 -6.35 -1.83
N MET A 8 -9.39 -6.53 -1.13
CA MET A 8 -8.45 -5.44 -0.85
C MET A 8 -7.74 -4.95 -2.11
N LEU A 9 -7.32 -5.85 -3.00
CA LEU A 9 -6.70 -5.48 -4.28
C LEU A 9 -7.67 -4.71 -5.18
N VAL A 10 -8.93 -5.16 -5.27
CA VAL A 10 -9.98 -4.43 -6.03
C VAL A 10 -10.21 -3.05 -5.41
N ALA A 11 -10.38 -2.98 -4.08
CA ALA A 11 -10.60 -1.71 -3.41
C ALA A 11 -9.40 -0.74 -3.58
N TYR A 12 -8.17 -1.25 -3.63
CA TYR A 12 -6.98 -0.45 -3.88
C TYR A 12 -6.97 0.07 -5.32
N LYS A 13 -7.25 -0.80 -6.30
CA LYS A 13 -7.37 -0.43 -7.72
C LYS A 13 -8.44 0.65 -7.95
N GLU A 14 -9.54 0.59 -7.21
CA GLU A 14 -10.61 1.59 -7.25
C GLU A 14 -10.31 2.88 -6.46
N GLY A 15 -9.13 2.98 -5.82
CA GLY A 15 -8.76 4.13 -4.99
C GLY A 15 -9.51 4.24 -3.65
N LYS A 16 -10.26 3.19 -3.26
CA LYS A 16 -11.09 3.18 -2.04
C LYS A 16 -10.28 2.88 -0.76
N VAL A 17 -9.09 2.29 -0.89
CA VAL A 17 -8.18 2.03 0.23
C VAL A 17 -6.76 2.47 -0.10
N SER A 18 -6.08 3.03 0.90
CA SER A 18 -4.65 3.35 0.79
C SER A 18 -3.77 2.11 0.93
N LEU A 19 -2.53 2.20 0.48
CA LEU A 19 -1.53 1.14 0.62
C LEU A 19 -1.35 0.71 2.09
N ALA A 20 -1.31 1.68 3.01
CA ALA A 20 -1.20 1.42 4.45
C ALA A 20 -2.42 0.69 5.03
N LYS A 21 -3.63 0.99 4.52
CA LYS A 21 -4.84 0.28 4.94
C LYS A 21 -4.85 -1.14 4.40
N LEU A 22 -4.43 -1.34 3.14
CA LEU A 22 -4.28 -2.65 2.54
C LEU A 22 -3.28 -3.53 3.31
N SER A 23 -2.08 -3.02 3.58
CA SER A 23 -1.04 -3.78 4.29
C SER A 23 -1.51 -4.19 5.69
N LYS A 24 -2.11 -3.26 6.44
CA LYS A 24 -2.67 -3.51 7.77
C LYS A 24 -3.81 -4.53 7.74
N SER A 25 -4.72 -4.45 6.77
CA SER A 25 -5.84 -5.39 6.63
C SER A 25 -5.40 -6.80 6.24
N LEU A 26 -4.28 -6.93 5.53
CA LEU A 26 -3.72 -8.23 5.13
C LEU A 26 -2.67 -8.76 6.11
N GLY A 27 -2.38 -8.03 7.20
CA GLY A 27 -1.41 -8.44 8.21
C GLY A 27 0.03 -8.52 7.68
N MET A 28 0.37 -7.71 6.68
CA MET A 28 1.68 -7.69 6.03
C MET A 28 2.34 -6.31 6.15
N SER A 29 3.65 -6.27 5.93
CA SER A 29 4.40 -5.03 5.79
C SER A 29 4.01 -4.27 4.52
N LEU A 30 4.36 -2.99 4.47
CA LEU A 30 4.13 -2.16 3.28
C LEU A 30 4.93 -2.65 2.07
N SER A 31 6.16 -3.12 2.28
CA SER A 31 7.00 -3.67 1.21
C SER A 31 6.35 -4.92 0.61
N GLU A 32 5.88 -5.85 1.45
CA GLU A 32 5.14 -7.04 0.99
C GLU A 32 3.86 -6.66 0.25
N ALA A 33 3.16 -5.60 0.66
CA ALA A 33 2.00 -5.10 -0.05
C ALA A 33 2.35 -4.51 -1.43
N ILE A 34 3.49 -3.83 -1.56
CA ILE A 34 3.98 -3.31 -2.86
C ILE A 34 4.38 -4.46 -3.79
N ASP A 35 5.07 -5.47 -3.26
CA ASP A 35 5.44 -6.67 -4.02
C ASP A 35 4.20 -7.43 -4.47
N LEU A 36 3.20 -7.54 -3.58
CA LEU A 36 1.90 -8.13 -3.90
C LEU A 36 1.24 -7.36 -5.05
N LEU A 37 1.10 -6.04 -4.94
CA LEU A 37 0.51 -5.21 -6.00
C LEU A 37 1.25 -5.38 -7.34
N SER A 38 2.58 -5.39 -7.30
CA SER A 38 3.43 -5.58 -8.48
C SER A 38 3.21 -6.96 -9.13
N SER A 39 3.05 -8.02 -8.33
CA SER A 39 2.72 -9.36 -8.84
C SER A 39 1.38 -9.44 -9.57
N PHE A 40 0.44 -8.53 -9.28
CA PHE A 40 -0.85 -8.41 -9.97
C PHE A 40 -0.84 -7.38 -11.12
N GLY A 41 0.32 -6.82 -11.46
CA GLY A 41 0.44 -5.77 -12.47
C GLY A 41 -0.21 -4.44 -12.05
N LEU A 42 -0.52 -4.29 -10.76
CA LEU A 42 -1.00 -3.04 -10.18
C LEU A 42 0.23 -2.21 -9.79
N GLN A 43 0.60 -1.26 -10.63
CA GLN A 43 1.64 -0.30 -10.25
C GLN A 43 1.07 0.63 -9.18
N SER A 44 1.68 0.62 -8.00
CA SER A 44 1.45 1.68 -7.01
C SER A 44 1.94 3.00 -7.63
N PRO A 45 1.13 4.07 -7.64
CA PRO A 45 1.56 5.38 -8.14
C PRO A 45 2.65 6.02 -7.25
N ILE A 46 3.00 5.37 -6.15
CA ILE A 46 3.99 5.82 -5.17
C ILE A 46 5.00 4.68 -5.03
N ASN A 47 6.26 4.94 -5.36
CA ASN A 47 7.32 3.96 -5.12
C ASN A 47 7.65 3.91 -3.60
N TYR A 48 8.39 2.89 -3.18
CA TYR A 48 8.77 2.71 -1.77
C TYR A 48 9.55 3.90 -1.18
N ASP A 49 10.44 4.50 -1.98
CA ASP A 49 11.24 5.66 -1.58
C ASP A 49 10.38 6.94 -1.43
N ASP A 50 9.36 7.11 -2.26
CA ASP A 50 8.41 8.21 -2.19
C ASP A 50 7.54 8.09 -0.94
N TYR A 51 7.16 6.87 -0.57
CA TYR A 51 6.49 6.61 0.71
C TYR A 51 7.39 6.99 1.90
N LEU A 52 8.66 6.56 1.90
CA LEU A 52 9.61 6.90 2.97
C LEU A 52 9.81 8.41 3.10
N LYS A 53 9.98 9.11 1.97
CA LYS A 53 10.06 10.58 1.94
C LYS A 53 8.80 11.24 2.47
N GLY A 54 7.62 10.70 2.13
CA GLY A 54 6.34 11.18 2.64
C GLY A 54 6.25 11.06 4.17
N VAL A 55 6.64 9.91 4.72
CA VAL A 55 6.67 9.68 6.18
C VAL A 55 7.67 10.59 6.87
N GLU A 56 8.87 10.74 6.30
CA GLU A 56 9.89 11.63 6.86
C GLU A 56 9.44 13.08 6.88
N THR A 57 8.84 13.56 5.78
CA THR A 57 8.26 14.90 5.68
C THR A 57 7.15 15.10 6.71
N ALA A 58 6.23 14.14 6.84
CA ALA A 58 5.14 14.19 7.82
C ALA A 58 5.68 14.24 9.27
N ARG A 59 6.72 13.45 9.58
CA ARG A 59 7.37 13.48 10.91
C ARG A 59 8.06 14.81 11.20
N LYS A 60 8.65 15.46 10.19
CA LYS A 60 9.28 16.78 10.33
C LYS A 60 8.24 17.89 10.54
N ALA A 61 7.06 17.78 9.95
CA ALA A 61 5.99 18.78 10.05
C ALA A 61 5.24 18.76 11.39
N ILE A 62 5.33 17.66 12.16
CA ILE A 62 4.69 17.50 13.47
C ILE A 62 5.67 17.86 14.62
N ARG A 63 6.89 18.29 14.29
CA ARG A 63 7.96 18.63 15.24
C ARG A 63 8.15 20.13 15.33
#